data_AF-A0A920R829-F1
#
_entry.id   AF-A0A920R829-F1
#
_cell.length_a   1.000
_cell.length_b   1.000
_cell.length_c   1.000
_cell.angle_alpha   90.00
_cell.angle_beta   90.00
_cell.angle_gamma   90.00
#
_symmetry.space_group_name_H-M   'P 1'
#
loop_
_entity.id
_entity.type
_entity.pdbx_description
1 polymer ?
#
loop_
_entity_poly.entity_id
_entity_poly.type
_entity_poly.pdbx_seq_one_letter_code
_entity_poly.pdbx_strand_id
1 'polypeptide(L)' 'MNLVLAQMEIDEVLNGFIELKEHSSKCKFRDCGHSSEPGCAIQAAIANGEIHRERFESYQRILVSMQ' A
#
# COMPACT_ATOMS: atom_id res chain seq x y z
N MET A 1 -3.66 -20.98 24.14
CA MET A 1 -3.48 -19.54 23.87
C MET A 1 -2.55 -19.44 22.67
N ASN A 2 -3.11 -19.48 21.46
CA ASN A 2 -2.34 -19.59 20.23
C ASN A 2 -2.07 -18.16 19.72
N LEU A 3 -0.85 -17.67 19.95
CA LEU A 3 -0.37 -16.42 19.36
C LEU A 3 -0.10 -16.70 17.87
N VAL A 4 -1.10 -16.50 17.01
CA VAL A 4 -0.92 -16.54 15.56
C VAL A 4 -0.42 -15.16 15.13
N LEU A 5 0.89 -14.96 15.17
CA LEU A 5 1.59 -13.79 14.61
C LEU A 5 1.94 -13.97 13.13
N ALA A 6 1.30 -14.89 12.42
CA ALA A 6 1.69 -15.24 11.06
C ALA A 6 0.48 -15.40 10.16
N GLN A 7 -0.15 -14.29 9.77
CA GLN A 7 -0.91 -14.13 8.52
C GLN A 7 -1.30 -12.65 8.44
N MET A 8 -0.34 -11.80 8.06
CA MET A 8 -0.69 -10.43 7.71
C MET A 8 -1.10 -10.44 6.24
N GLU A 9 -2.30 -9.97 5.93
CA GLU A 9 -2.75 -9.81 4.54
C GLU A 9 -2.18 -8.51 3.95
N ILE A 10 -2.08 -8.41 2.62
CA ILE A 10 -1.60 -7.19 1.93
C ILE A 10 -2.39 -5.95 2.39
N ASP A 11 -3.69 -6.12 2.62
CA ASP A 11 -4.58 -5.06 3.11
C ASP A 11 -4.24 -4.62 4.54
N GLU A 12 -3.76 -5.52 5.40
CA GLU A 12 -3.33 -5.17 6.76
C GLU A 12 -2.04 -4.35 6.73
N VAL A 13 -1.10 -4.72 5.85
CA VAL A 13 0.12 -3.91 5.62
C VAL A 13 -0.28 -2.52 5.13
N LEU A 14 -1.17 -2.45 4.12
CA LEU A 14 -1.67 -1.19 3.57
C LEU A 14 -2.33 -0.31 4.65
N ASN A 15 -3.12 -0.93 5.53
CA ASN A 15 -3.78 -0.24 6.64
C ASN A 15 -2.80 0.37 7.65
N GLY A 16 -1.57 -0.13 7.74
CA GLY A 16 -0.49 0.42 8.57
C GLY A 16 0.12 1.72 8.02
N PHE A 17 -0.16 2.08 6.77
CA PHE A 17 0.28 3.33 6.15
C PHE A 17 -0.95 4.21 5.88
N ILE A 18 -1.23 5.13 6.80
CA ILE A 18 -2.43 5.99 6.79
C ILE A 18 -2.58 6.70 5.44
N GLU A 19 -1.51 7.30 4.95
CA GLU A 19 -1.48 8.03 3.68
C GLU A 19 -1.75 7.12 2.48
N LEU A 20 -1.25 5.87 2.48
CA LEU A 20 -1.51 4.92 1.39
C LEU A 20 -2.97 4.46 1.44
N LYS A 21 -3.48 4.14 2.63
CA LYS A 21 -4.88 3.73 2.85
C LYS A 21 -5.87 4.80 2.42
N GLU A 22 -5.62 6.07 2.75
CA GLU A 22 -6.49 7.18 2.36
C GLU A 22 -6.60 7.32 0.83
N HIS A 23 -5.51 7.05 0.11
CA HIS A 23 -5.46 7.16 -1.34
C HIS A 23 -5.87 5.87 -2.05
N SER A 24 -5.70 4.68 -1.46
CA SER A 24 -6.03 3.40 -2.10
C SER A 24 -7.51 3.33 -2.49
N SER A 25 -8.41 3.83 -1.63
CA SER A 25 -9.86 3.91 -1.88
C SER A 25 -10.26 4.79 -3.08
N LYS A 26 -9.36 5.64 -3.57
CA LYS A 26 -9.56 6.55 -4.71
C LYS A 26 -9.03 5.96 -6.03
N CYS A 27 -8.47 4.75 -6.02
CA CYS A 27 -7.99 4.12 -7.24
C CYS A 27 -9.13 3.86 -8.22
N LYS A 28 -8.83 3.96 -9.52
CA LYS A 28 -9.80 3.65 -10.58
C LYS A 28 -10.31 2.21 -10.53
N PHE A 29 -9.44 1.26 -10.14
CA PHE A 29 -9.74 -0.16 -10.07
C PHE A 29 -9.77 -0.65 -8.63
N ARG A 30 -10.67 -1.60 -8.32
CA ARG A 30 -10.84 -2.15 -6.97
C ARG A 30 -9.71 -3.09 -6.56
N ASP A 31 -9.07 -3.74 -7.51
CA ASP A 31 -7.98 -4.68 -7.41
C ASP A 31 -6.63 -4.05 -7.81
N CYS A 32 -6.48 -2.75 -7.58
CA CYS A 32 -5.26 -2.01 -7.89
C CYS A 32 -4.08 -2.54 -7.06
N GLY A 33 -3.03 -3.03 -7.71
CA GLY A 33 -1.76 -3.44 -7.07
C GLY A 33 -0.82 -2.28 -6.76
N HIS A 34 -1.26 -1.05 -7.02
CA HIS A 34 -0.56 0.21 -6.71
C HIS A 34 0.84 0.39 -7.32
N SER A 35 1.21 -0.39 -8.33
CA SER A 35 2.53 -0.37 -8.95
C SER A 35 2.55 0.50 -10.20
N SER A 36 1.84 0.08 -11.25
CA SER A 36 1.88 0.72 -12.58
C SER A 36 0.49 0.88 -13.20
N GLU A 37 -0.55 0.61 -12.44
CA GLU A 37 -1.93 0.61 -12.91
C GLU A 37 -2.38 2.02 -13.30
N PRO A 38 -2.99 2.20 -14.48
CA PRO A 38 -3.48 3.50 -14.91
C PRO A 38 -4.60 3.98 -13.97
N GLY A 39 -4.46 5.19 -13.44
CA GLY A 39 -5.41 5.73 -12.45
C GLY A 39 -5.22 5.20 -11.03
N CYS A 40 -4.03 4.70 -10.69
CA CYS A 40 -3.63 4.47 -9.31
C CYS A 40 -3.50 5.82 -8.57
N ALA A 41 -4.35 6.04 -7.57
CA ALA A 41 -4.36 7.27 -6.78
C ALA A 41 -3.12 7.39 -5.88
N ILE A 42 -2.52 6.27 -5.46
CA ILE A 42 -1.25 6.29 -4.72
C ILE A 42 -0.11 6.81 -5.61
N GLN A 43 0.02 6.32 -6.85
CA GLN A 43 1.06 6.80 -7.76
C GLN A 43 0.88 8.29 -8.10
N ALA A 44 -0.37 8.74 -8.28
CA ALA A 44 -0.67 10.16 -8.47
C ALA A 44 -0.28 11.01 -7.25
N ALA A 45 -0.63 10.56 -6.03
CA ALA A 45 -0.28 11.24 -4.79
C ALA A 45 1.25 11.29 -4.56
N ILE A 46 1.99 10.25 -4.94
CA ILE A 46 3.46 10.27 -4.93
C ILE A 46 3.99 11.32 -5.91
N ALA A 47 3.45 11.38 -7.13
CA ALA A 47 3.87 12.37 -8.13
C ALA A 47 3.58 13.81 -7.70
N ASN A 48 2.50 14.02 -6.93
CA ASN A 48 2.10 15.32 -6.40
C ASN A 48 2.80 15.69 -5.07
N GLY A 49 3.59 14.79 -4.49
CA GLY A 49 4.27 14.99 -3.20
C GLY A 49 3.37 14.84 -1.96
N GLU A 50 2.14 14.36 -2.13
CA GLU A 50 1.19 14.07 -1.04
C GLU A 50 1.58 12.79 -0.28
N ILE A 51 2.25 11.85 -0.95
CA ILE A 51 2.85 10.66 -0.35
C ILE A 51 4.36 10.70 -0.60
N HIS A 52 5.14 10.65 0.48
CA HIS A 52 6.60 10.58 0.34
C HIS A 52 7.00 9.24 -0.30
N ARG A 53 7.82 9.28 -1.35
CA ARG A 53 8.24 8.09 -2.10
C ARG A 53 8.80 6.99 -1.20
N GLU A 54 9.62 7.35 -0.22
CA GLU A 54 10.22 6.40 0.73
C GLU A 54 9.20 5.62 1.56
N ARG A 55 8.01 6.20 1.80
CA ARG A 55 6.92 5.53 2.51
C ARG A 55 6.31 4.42 1.65
N PHE A 56 6.08 4.71 0.38
CA PHE A 56 5.63 3.69 -0.58
C PHE A 56 6.67 2.59 -0.80
N GLU A 57 7.96 2.94 -0.88
CA GLU A 57 9.04 1.95 -0.96
C GLU A 57 9.13 1.09 0.30
N SER A 58 8.88 1.65 1.48
CA SER A 58 8.84 0.89 2.73
C SER A 58 7.70 -0.12 2.73
N TYR A 59 6.51 0.28 2.25
CA TYR A 59 5.38 -0.62 2.03
C TYR A 59 5.77 -1.78 1.09
N GLN A 60 6.37 -1.47 -0.06
CA GLN A 60 6.81 -2.51 -1.01
C GLN A 60 7.87 -3.46 -0.40
N ARG A 61 8.82 -2.93 0.38
CA ARG A 61 9.82 -3.75 1.08
C ARG A 61 9.18 -4.73 2.07
N ILE A 62 8.16 -4.29 2.81
CA ILE A 62 7.42 -5.17 3.73
C ILE A 62 6.73 -6.28 2.94
N LEU A 63 6.01 -5.96 1.86
CA LEU A 63 5.35 -6.98 1.03
C LEU A 63 6.33 -8.02 0.47
N VAL A 64 7.51 -7.58 0.02
CA VAL A 64 8.55 -8.49 -0.49
C VAL A 64 9.12 -9.36 0.64
N SER A 65 9.19 -8.85 1.88
CA SER A 65 9.70 -9.61 3.04
C SER A 65 8.72 -10.66 3.59
N MET A 66 7.47 -10.66 3.12
CA MET A 66 6.42 -11.62 3.53
C MET A 66 6.43 -12.92 2.71
N GLN A 67 7.49 -13.18 1.95
CA GLN A 67 7.71 -14.37 1.12
C GLN A 67 8.32 -15.53 1.92
#